data_AF-A0A2E2ND96-F1
#
_entry.id   AF-A0A2E2ND96-F1
#
_cell.length_a   1.000
_cell.length_b   1.000
_cell.length_c   1.000
_cell.angle_alpha   90.00
_cell.angle_beta   90.00
_cell.angle_gamma   90.00
#
_symmetry.space_group_name_H-M   'P 1'
#
loop_
_entity.id
_entity.type
_entity.pdbx_description
1 polymer ?
#
loop_
_entity_poly.entity_id
_entity_poly.type
_entity_poly.pdbx_seq_one_letter_code
_entity_poly.pdbx_strand_id
1 'polypeptide(L)'
;MLDHRGHPPPAARPTTIAEDPRLRRVLRFTRPAIEDGGWIVAWAFGVGGFAFGFAAFVVATDHWFDARGAGKFASFPYAAPAGFLFATICFVATRRYDLLGARRRERAGLLDGGRCGFCRYELSGPQEDDGCVVCTECGGAWQVPRSAGAQDE
;
A
#
# COMPACT_ATOMS: atom_id res chain seq x y z
N MET A 1 -34.16 -52.09 -26.05
CA MET A 1 -34.74 -51.57 -24.80
C MET A 1 -33.57 -51.21 -23.89
N LEU A 2 -32.97 -50.03 -24.11
CA LEU A 2 -31.79 -49.55 -23.39
C LEU A 2 -32.20 -48.31 -22.60
N ASP A 3 -32.04 -48.43 -21.29
CA ASP A 3 -32.49 -47.52 -20.24
C ASP A 3 -31.62 -46.25 -20.23
N HIS A 4 -32.16 -45.13 -20.74
CA HIS A 4 -31.55 -43.80 -20.68
C HIS A 4 -31.61 -43.27 -19.24
N ARG A 5 -30.66 -43.70 -18.39
CA ARG A 5 -30.49 -43.13 -17.05
C ARG A 5 -29.92 -41.72 -17.17
N GLY A 6 -30.79 -40.74 -16.97
CA GLY A 6 -30.45 -39.32 -16.99
C GLY A 6 -29.33 -38.99 -16.00
N HIS A 7 -28.28 -38.35 -16.51
CA HIS A 7 -27.28 -37.72 -15.65
C HIS A 7 -27.93 -36.60 -14.84
N PRO A 8 -27.70 -36.54 -13.51
CA PRO A 8 -28.15 -35.42 -12.72
C PRO A 8 -27.46 -34.14 -13.23
N PRO A 9 -28.17 -33.00 -13.27
CA PRO A 9 -27.60 -31.73 -13.69
C PRO A 9 -26.39 -31.40 -12.77
N PRO A 10 -25.30 -30.84 -13.33
CA PRO A 10 -24.12 -30.50 -12.56
C PRO A 10 -24.50 -29.51 -11.44
N ALA A 11 -24.07 -29.81 -10.22
CA ALA A 11 -24.30 -28.95 -9.07
C ALA A 11 -23.79 -27.53 -9.37
N ALA A 12 -24.66 -26.53 -9.19
CA ALA A 12 -24.32 -25.13 -9.41
C ALA A 12 -23.07 -24.77 -8.58
N ARG A 13 -21.99 -24.39 -9.27
CA ARG A 13 -20.75 -23.96 -8.62
C ARG A 13 -21.09 -22.76 -7.72
N PRO A 14 -20.69 -22.75 -6.44
CA PRO A 14 -20.87 -21.58 -5.60
C PRO A 14 -20.10 -20.42 -6.22
N THR A 15 -20.84 -19.43 -6.72
CA THR A 15 -20.30 -18.16 -7.19
C THR A 15 -19.66 -17.47 -5.99
N THR A 16 -18.35 -17.65 -5.86
CA THR A 16 -17.57 -16.88 -4.90
C THR A 16 -17.79 -15.39 -5.20
N ILE A 17 -17.99 -14.59 -4.16
CA ILE A 17 -18.27 -13.14 -4.23
C ILE A 17 -17.26 -12.38 -5.12
N ALA A 18 -16.10 -12.99 -5.39
CA ALA A 18 -15.06 -12.51 -6.31
C ALA A 18 -15.46 -12.43 -7.81
N GLU A 19 -16.56 -13.07 -8.23
CA GLU A 19 -16.98 -13.13 -9.64
C GLU A 19 -18.01 -12.07 -10.05
N ASP A 20 -18.64 -11.33 -9.14
CA ASP A 20 -19.60 -10.31 -9.54
C ASP A 20 -18.88 -9.12 -10.22
N PRO A 21 -19.10 -8.89 -11.54
CA PRO A 21 -18.44 -7.82 -12.28
C PRO A 21 -18.81 -6.42 -11.78
N ARG A 22 -19.96 -6.27 -11.10
CA ARG A 22 -20.37 -5.00 -10.49
C ARG A 22 -19.53 -4.70 -9.25
N LEU A 23 -19.34 -5.69 -8.37
CA LEU A 23 -18.47 -5.58 -7.19
C LEU A 23 -17.01 -5.33 -7.57
N ARG A 24 -16.49 -6.00 -8.61
CA ARG A 24 -15.14 -5.71 -9.13
C ARG A 24 -14.97 -4.27 -9.60
N ARG A 25 -16.01 -3.69 -10.21
CA ARG A 25 -15.97 -2.31 -10.69
C ARG A 25 -15.97 -1.32 -9.52
N VAL A 26 -16.80 -1.56 -8.50
CA VAL A 26 -16.85 -0.74 -7.28
C VAL A 26 -15.52 -0.82 -6.50
N LEU A 27 -14.99 -2.04 -6.30
CA LEU A 27 -13.72 -2.24 -5.60
C LEU A 27 -12.52 -1.63 -6.33
N ARG A 28 -12.54 -1.57 -7.67
CA ARG A 28 -11.50 -0.86 -8.44
C ARG A 28 -11.46 0.64 -8.15
N PHE A 29 -12.61 1.25 -7.89
CA PHE A 29 -12.70 2.68 -7.61
C PHE A 29 -12.41 3.02 -6.15
N THR A 30 -12.78 2.16 -5.19
CA THR A 30 -12.57 2.45 -3.77
C THR A 30 -11.16 2.14 -3.28
N ARG A 31 -10.47 1.16 -3.89
CA ARG A 31 -9.11 0.77 -3.49
C ARG A 31 -8.07 1.89 -3.54
N PRO A 32 -7.94 2.69 -4.62
CA PRO A 32 -6.96 3.78 -4.65
C PRO A 32 -7.28 4.89 -3.65
N ALA A 33 -8.56 5.20 -3.41
CA ALA A 33 -8.95 6.23 -2.45
C ALA A 33 -8.59 5.85 -0.98
N ILE A 34 -8.67 4.56 -0.65
CA ILE A 34 -8.31 4.06 0.68
C ILE A 34 -6.78 3.95 0.84
N GLU A 35 -6.06 3.54 -0.21
CA GLU A 35 -4.57 3.50 -0.18
C GLU A 35 -3.95 4.90 -0.13
N ASP A 36 -4.51 5.87 -0.86
CA ASP A 36 -3.99 7.24 -0.90
C ASP A 36 -4.35 8.08 0.35
N GLY A 37 -5.42 7.72 1.08
CA GLY A 37 -5.87 8.43 2.29
C GLY A 37 -5.50 7.75 3.61
N GLY A 38 -5.32 6.43 3.61
CA GLY A 38 -5.08 5.66 4.83
C GLY A 38 -3.80 6.04 5.57
N TRP A 39 -2.76 6.46 4.85
CA TRP A 39 -1.51 6.90 5.46
C TRP A 39 -1.67 8.23 6.21
N ILE A 40 -2.55 9.14 5.76
CA ILE A 40 -2.80 10.42 6.43
C ILE A 40 -3.47 10.15 7.79
N VAL A 41 -4.46 9.25 7.80
CA VAL A 41 -5.15 8.86 9.04
C VAL A 41 -4.18 8.17 9.98
N ALA A 42 -3.40 7.20 9.50
CA ALA A 42 -2.38 6.52 10.29
C ALA A 42 -1.33 7.50 10.86
N TRP A 43 -0.93 8.50 10.07
CA TRP A 43 0.00 9.54 10.51
C TRP A 43 -0.62 10.46 11.58
N ALA A 44 -1.86 10.89 11.40
CA ALA A 44 -2.58 11.72 12.37
C ALA A 44 -2.73 10.99 13.72
N PHE A 45 -3.07 9.70 13.71
CA PHE A 45 -3.11 8.88 14.93
C PHE A 45 -1.72 8.66 15.53
N GLY A 46 -0.69 8.44 14.71
CA GLY A 46 0.68 8.28 15.19
C GLY A 46 1.23 9.53 15.88
N VAL A 47 1.12 10.69 15.22
CA VAL A 47 1.58 11.98 15.75
C VAL A 47 0.73 12.42 16.94
N GLY A 48 -0.60 12.31 16.83
CA GLY A 48 -1.52 12.66 17.92
C GLY A 48 -1.31 11.79 19.15
N GLY A 49 -1.22 10.46 18.96
CA GLY A 49 -0.94 9.51 20.03
C GLY A 49 0.42 9.75 20.68
N PHE A 50 1.45 10.07 19.89
CA PHE A 50 2.77 10.41 20.43
C PHE A 50 2.75 11.71 21.23
N ALA A 51 2.15 12.78 20.70
CA ALA A 51 2.04 14.06 21.40
C ALA A 51 1.27 13.90 22.73
N PHE A 52 0.18 13.13 22.70
CA PHE A 52 -0.59 12.81 23.90
C PHE A 52 0.23 12.00 24.92
N GLY A 53 0.90 10.93 24.47
CA GLY A 53 1.76 10.11 25.33
C GLY A 53 2.92 10.90 25.94
N PHE A 54 3.53 11.80 25.17
CA PHE A 54 4.58 12.69 25.64
C PHE A 54 4.07 13.68 26.70
N ALA A 55 2.91 14.31 26.46
CA ALA A 55 2.30 15.20 27.44
C ALA A 55 1.96 14.47 28.75
N ALA A 56 1.37 13.27 28.67
CA ALA A 56 1.07 12.44 29.83
C ALA A 56 2.36 12.04 30.58
N PHE A 57 3.43 11.72 29.85
CA PHE A 57 4.73 11.41 30.45
C PHE A 57 5.31 12.62 31.19
N VAL A 58 5.32 13.81 30.59
CA VAL A 58 5.80 15.03 31.24
C VAL A 58 5.04 15.30 32.55
N VAL A 59 3.70 15.23 32.51
CA VAL A 59 2.85 15.40 33.71
C VAL A 59 3.15 14.34 34.77
N ALA A 60 3.27 13.07 34.37
CA ALA A 60 3.60 11.99 35.29
C ALA A 60 4.98 12.16 35.93
N THR A 61 5.98 12.62 35.17
CA THR A 61 7.31 12.91 35.71
C THR A 61 7.28 14.10 36.66
N ASP A 62 6.56 15.17 36.35
CA ASP A 62 6.43 16.34 37.24
C ASP A 62 5.84 15.93 38.60
N HIS A 63 4.74 15.18 38.60
CA HIS A 63 4.13 14.64 39.82
C HIS A 63 5.07 13.69 40.60
N TRP A 64 5.81 12.84 39.90
CA TRP A 64 6.74 11.90 40.53
C TRP A 64 7.93 12.59 41.20
N PHE A 65 8.44 13.67 40.59
CA PHE A 65 9.54 14.46 41.16
C PHE A 65 9.08 15.33 42.34
N ASP A 66 7.88 15.93 42.26
CA ASP A 66 7.29 16.71 43.36
C ASP A 66 7.10 15.84 44.61
N ALA A 67 6.70 14.57 44.43
CA ALA A 67 6.55 13.60 45.52
C ALA A 67 7.87 13.20 46.22
N ARG A 68 9.04 13.45 45.60
CA ARG A 68 10.35 13.01 46.12
C ARG A 68 11.27 14.15 46.59
N GLY A 69 10.83 15.41 46.50
CA GLY A 69 11.61 16.57 46.96
C GLY A 69 12.93 16.81 46.20
N ALA A 70 13.15 16.11 45.09
CA ALA A 70 14.29 16.33 44.21
C ALA A 70 13.96 17.49 43.26
N GLY A 71 14.75 18.56 43.32
CA GLY A 71 14.50 19.79 42.56
C GLY A 71 14.18 19.57 41.08
N LYS A 72 13.24 20.37 40.56
CA LYS A 72 12.52 20.26 39.27
C LYS A 72 13.36 20.22 37.97
N PHE A 73 14.69 20.14 38.04
CA PHE A 73 15.57 20.44 36.92
C PHE A 73 16.37 19.27 36.32
N ALA A 74 16.35 18.07 36.91
CA ALA A 74 17.25 17.00 36.48
C ALA A 74 16.77 16.16 35.27
N SER A 75 15.47 16.15 34.97
CA SER A 75 14.86 15.23 33.99
C SER A 75 14.56 15.84 32.62
N PHE A 76 14.65 17.16 32.48
CA PHE A 76 14.30 17.87 31.25
C PHE A 76 15.22 17.63 30.02
N PRO A 77 16.56 17.42 30.14
CA PRO A 77 17.42 17.45 28.97
C PRO A 77 17.30 16.20 28.07
N TYR A 78 16.69 15.11 28.54
CA TYR A 78 16.63 13.86 27.77
C TYR A 78 15.27 13.60 27.09
N ALA A 79 14.17 14.17 27.62
CA ALA A 79 12.85 13.98 27.04
C ALA A 79 12.68 14.73 25.70
N ALA A 80 13.19 15.96 25.63
CA ALA A 80 13.13 16.78 24.42
C ALA A 80 13.85 16.14 23.20
N PRO A 81 15.11 15.66 23.29
CA PRO A 81 15.78 15.04 22.15
C PRO A 81 15.14 13.72 21.72
N ALA A 82 14.58 12.93 22.64
CA ALA A 82 13.87 11.70 22.30
C ALA A 82 12.61 11.99 21.46
N GLY A 83 11.83 13.01 21.85
CA GLY A 83 10.67 13.45 21.08
C GLY A 83 11.03 13.97 19.68
N PHE A 84 12.10 14.77 19.60
CA PHE A 84 12.59 15.29 18.32
C PHE A 84 13.09 14.18 17.37
N LEU A 85 13.84 13.21 17.91
CA LEU A 85 14.33 12.07 17.13
C LEU A 85 13.16 11.24 16.58
N PHE A 86 12.18 10.93 17.41
CA PHE A 86 11.00 10.18 16.99
C PHE A 86 10.22 10.91 15.88
N ALA A 87 9.93 12.21 16.08
CA ALA A 87 9.25 13.02 15.08
C ALA A 87 10.03 13.07 13.74
N THR A 88 11.36 13.16 13.80
CA THR A 88 12.22 13.15 12.61
C THR A 88 12.15 11.81 11.87
N ILE A 89 12.22 10.67 12.59
CA ILE A 89 12.10 9.34 12.00
C ILE A 89 10.73 9.17 11.32
N CYS A 90 9.64 9.58 12.00
CA CYS A 90 8.30 9.54 11.44
C CYS A 90 8.22 10.38 10.16
N PHE A 91 8.75 11.61 10.17
CA PHE A 91 8.76 12.48 9.00
C PHE A 91 9.52 11.87 7.81
N VAL A 92 10.73 11.33 8.05
CA VAL A 92 11.53 10.68 7.00
C VAL A 92 10.83 9.44 6.45
N ALA A 93 10.23 8.63 7.31
CA ALA A 93 9.47 7.45 6.89
C ALA A 93 8.30 7.84 5.98
N THR A 94 7.49 8.84 6.37
CA THR A 94 6.38 9.34 5.55
C THR A 94 6.84 9.81 4.18
N ARG A 95 7.87 10.67 4.13
CA ARG A 95 8.43 11.15 2.86
C ARG A 95 8.90 10.01 1.97
N ARG A 96 9.51 8.97 2.55
CA ARG A 96 9.95 7.79 1.79
C ARG A 96 8.78 7.01 1.22
N TYR A 97 7.70 6.83 1.97
CA TYR A 97 6.49 6.17 1.47
C TYR A 97 5.83 6.96 0.33
N ASP A 98 5.73 8.29 0.45
CA ASP A 98 5.16 9.15 -0.60
C ASP A 98 5.95 9.06 -1.90
N LEU A 99 7.29 9.11 -1.79
CA LEU A 99 8.17 9.01 -2.95
C LEU A 99 8.08 7.63 -3.62
N LEU A 100 7.96 6.56 -2.83
CA LEU A 100 7.75 5.21 -3.36
C LEU A 100 6.38 5.08 -4.03
N GLY A 101 5.33 5.69 -3.47
CA GLY A 101 3.99 5.73 -4.04
C GLY A 101 3.95 6.50 -5.37
N ALA A 102 4.59 7.66 -5.44
CA ALA A 102 4.72 8.43 -6.68
C ALA A 102 5.43 7.63 -7.78
N ARG A 103 6.54 6.95 -7.45
CA ARG A 103 7.26 6.07 -8.39
C ARG A 103 6.42 4.88 -8.84
N ARG A 104 5.60 4.28 -7.97
CA ARG A 104 4.67 3.20 -8.36
C ARG A 104 3.62 3.70 -9.35
N ARG A 105 3.06 4.91 -9.13
CA ARG A 105 2.08 5.51 -10.04
C ARG A 105 2.69 5.86 -11.40
N GLU A 106 3.90 6.43 -11.41
CA GLU A 106 4.64 6.69 -12.66
C GLU A 106 4.87 5.38 -13.45
N ARG A 107 5.30 4.31 -12.76
CA ARG A 107 5.50 3.00 -13.38
C ARG A 107 4.21 2.40 -13.94
N ALA A 108 3.10 2.51 -13.21
CA ALA A 108 1.82 2.03 -13.69
C ALA A 108 1.41 2.74 -14.99
N GLY A 109 1.54 4.07 -15.06
CA GLY A 109 1.24 4.82 -16.28
C GLY A 109 2.16 4.48 -17.45
N LEU A 110 3.44 4.17 -17.19
CA LEU A 110 4.36 3.67 -18.22
C LEU A 110 3.90 2.31 -18.76
N LEU A 111 3.51 1.38 -17.89
CA LEU A 111 3.03 0.06 -18.27
C LEU A 111 1.71 0.13 -19.06
N ASP A 112 0.79 1.02 -18.68
CA ASP A 112 -0.45 1.28 -19.42
C ASP A 112 -0.17 1.81 -20.83
N GLY A 113 0.94 2.55 -21.01
CA GLY A 113 1.43 3.01 -22.31
C GLY A 113 2.32 2.02 -23.05
N GLY A 114 2.38 0.75 -22.62
CA GLY A 114 3.22 -0.27 -23.25
C GLY A 114 4.73 -0.04 -23.08
N ARG A 115 5.16 0.66 -22.01
CA ARG A 115 6.56 0.98 -21.74
C ARG A 115 7.05 0.35 -20.44
N CYS A 116 8.32 -0.05 -20.42
CA CYS A 116 8.98 -0.63 -19.26
C CYS A 116 9.06 0.37 -18.10
N GLY A 117 8.60 0.00 -16.91
CA GLY A 117 8.66 0.84 -15.70
C GLY A 117 10.09 1.07 -15.15
N PHE A 118 11.12 0.46 -15.74
CA PHE A 118 12.51 0.64 -15.34
C PHE A 118 13.33 1.44 -16.37
N CYS A 119 13.50 0.92 -17.59
CA CYS A 119 14.28 1.57 -18.64
C CYS A 119 13.47 2.48 -19.58
N ARG A 120 12.13 2.52 -19.44
CA ARG A 120 11.19 3.31 -20.27
C ARG A 120 11.11 2.94 -21.75
N TYR A 121 11.76 1.84 -22.15
CA TYR A 121 11.68 1.29 -23.50
C TYR A 121 10.32 0.66 -23.79
N GLU A 122 9.95 0.56 -25.06
CA GLU A 122 8.69 -0.07 -25.48
C GLU A 122 8.72 -1.58 -25.21
N LEU A 123 7.62 -2.11 -24.69
CA LEU A 123 7.41 -3.52 -24.41
C LEU A 123 6.83 -4.17 -25.66
N SER A 124 7.69 -4.69 -26.53
CA SER A 124 7.31 -5.33 -27.80
C SER A 124 7.46 -6.85 -27.79
N GLY A 125 7.67 -7.47 -26.62
CA GLY A 125 7.89 -8.90 -26.49
C GLY A 125 6.58 -9.70 -26.42
N PRO A 126 6.60 -10.99 -26.83
CA PRO A 126 5.47 -11.88 -26.59
C PRO A 126 5.21 -12.00 -25.09
N GLN A 127 3.94 -12.13 -24.72
CA GLN A 127 3.55 -12.40 -23.34
C GLN A 127 3.88 -13.88 -23.04
N GLU A 128 4.58 -14.11 -21.93
CA GLU A 128 4.86 -15.47 -21.43
C GLU A 128 3.61 -16.12 -20.83
N ASP A 129 3.66 -17.42 -20.59
CA ASP A 129 2.54 -18.22 -20.07
C ASP A 129 2.01 -17.72 -18.70
N ASP A 130 2.84 -16.99 -17.95
CA ASP A 130 2.50 -16.38 -16.66
C ASP A 130 1.78 -15.02 -16.78
N GLY A 131 1.60 -14.52 -18.01
CA GLY A 131 1.02 -13.22 -18.28
C GLY A 131 1.98 -12.04 -18.11
N CYS A 132 3.28 -12.29 -17.96
CA CYS A 132 4.29 -11.25 -17.93
C CYS A 132 4.85 -10.98 -19.34
N VAL A 133 5.27 -9.74 -19.56
CA VAL A 133 6.09 -9.35 -20.71
C VAL A 133 7.48 -8.99 -20.18
N VAL A 134 8.50 -9.63 -20.74
CA VAL A 134 9.90 -9.35 -20.41
C VAL A 134 10.42 -8.23 -21.31
N CYS A 135 10.97 -7.18 -20.70
CA CYS A 135 11.63 -6.11 -21.42
C CYS A 135 12.94 -6.62 -22.02
N THR A 136 13.07 -6.52 -23.34
CA THR A 136 14.26 -6.97 -24.10
C THR A 136 15.52 -6.17 -23.77
N GLU A 137 15.38 -4.92 -23.30
CA GLU A 137 16.51 -4.05 -22.99
C GLU A 137 17.10 -4.33 -21.59
N CYS A 138 16.25 -4.41 -20.56
CA CYS A 138 16.72 -4.52 -19.17
C CYS A 138 16.45 -5.87 -18.50
N GLY A 139 15.76 -6.80 -19.18
CA GLY A 139 15.38 -8.10 -18.65
C GLY A 139 14.30 -8.04 -17.55
N GLY A 140 13.66 -6.89 -17.33
CA GLY A 140 12.61 -6.76 -16.32
C GLY A 140 11.29 -7.37 -16.78
N ALA A 141 10.66 -8.19 -15.94
CA ALA A 141 9.35 -8.80 -16.21
C ALA A 141 8.20 -7.98 -15.59
N TRP A 142 7.14 -7.73 -16.38
CA TRP A 142 5.99 -6.93 -15.95
C TRP A 142 4.68 -7.59 -16.35
N GLN A 143 3.70 -7.61 -15.45
CA GLN A 143 2.33 -7.94 -15.82
C GLN A 143 1.67 -6.73 -16.48
N VAL A 144 1.36 -6.85 -17.77
CA VAL A 144 0.58 -5.87 -18.52
C VAL A 144 -0.89 -6.25 -18.53
N PRO A 145 -1.83 -5.30 -18.37
CA PRO A 145 -3.25 -5.58 -18.51
C PRO A 145 -3.54 -6.19 -19.88
N ARG A 146 -4.24 -7.33 -19.92
CA ARG A 146 -4.60 -8.04 -21.18
C ARG A 146 -5.26 -7.16 -22.24
N SER A 147 -5.92 -6.08 -21.83
CA SER A 147 -6.55 -5.10 -22.72
C SER A 147 -5.57 -4.32 -23.60
N ALA A 148 -4.27 -4.29 -23.27
CA ALA A 148 -3.25 -3.63 -24.10
C ALA A 148 -2.70 -4.54 -25.21
N GLY A 149 -2.87 -5.87 -25.10
CA GLY A 149 -2.32 -6.84 -26.06
C GLY A 149 -3.30 -7.31 -27.14
N ALA A 150 -4.57 -6.91 -27.06
CA ALA A 150 -5.55 -7.17 -28.11
C ALA A 150 -5.56 -6.00 -29.09
N GLN A 151 -4.46 -5.82 -29.83
CA GLN A 151 -4.55 -5.16 -31.13
C GLN A 151 -4.85 -6.27 -32.13
N ASP A 152 -6.13 -6.35 -32.49
CA ASP A 152 -6.68 -7.28 -33.46
C ASP A 152 -5.86 -7.25 -34.77
N GLU A 153 -5.40 -8.44 -35.18
CA GLU A 153 -4.89 -8.73 -36.54
C GLU A 153 -5.93 -8.47 -37.61
#